data_AF-A0A8T5D692-F1
#
_entry.id   AF-A0A8T5D692-F1
#
_cell.length_a   1.000
_cell.length_b   1.000
_cell.length_c   1.000
_cell.angle_alpha   90.00
_cell.angle_beta   90.00
_cell.angle_gamma   90.00
#
_symmetry.space_group_name_H-M   'P 1'
#
loop_
_entity.id
_entity.type
_entity.pdbx_description
1 polymer ?
#
loop_
_entity_poly.entity_id
_entity_poly.type
_entity_poly.pdbx_seq_one_letter_code
_entity_poly.pdbx_strand_id
1 'polypeptide(L)'
;MQRLKRAVKRIAAIGTGVAMLGATMTGALAQPDMADYPSPFIVDGKDSGNIAIVVGAEARSADTIGALDIAKQLQFDSKVCAADAASSGSVTVSGDAVEISHSSDLLELRETIGDVRETLTDVEVAGGGLASGKITTDEGSTEFNQYLR
;
A
#
# COMPACT_ATOMS: atom_id res chain seq x y z
N MET A 1 41.76 -38.27 41.31
CA MET A 1 40.58 -38.07 40.45
C MET A 1 39.66 -36.89 40.84
N GLN A 2 39.55 -36.48 42.11
CA GLN A 2 38.61 -35.41 42.51
C GLN A 2 38.95 -34.00 41.99
N ARG A 3 40.24 -33.68 41.82
CA ARG A 3 40.68 -32.36 41.30
C ARG A 3 40.35 -32.17 39.81
N LEU A 4 40.46 -33.23 39.01
CA LEU A 4 40.07 -33.23 37.60
C LEU A 4 38.55 -33.02 37.43
N LYS A 5 37.74 -33.69 38.26
CA LYS A 5 36.27 -33.47 38.29
C LYS A 5 35.89 -32.03 38.64
N ARG A 6 36.63 -31.38 39.56
CA ARG A 6 36.40 -29.96 39.90
C ARG A 6 36.84 -28.99 38.79
N ALA A 7 37.94 -29.29 38.09
CA ALA A 7 38.40 -28.48 36.97
C ALA A 7 37.42 -28.52 35.80
N VAL A 8 36.95 -29.71 35.41
CA VAL A 8 35.94 -29.89 34.35
C VAL A 8 34.63 -29.16 34.70
N LYS A 9 34.18 -29.26 35.96
CA LYS A 9 32.96 -28.57 36.43
C LYS A 9 33.08 -27.04 36.38
N ARG A 10 34.27 -26.49 36.65
CA ARG A 10 34.53 -25.04 36.53
C ARG A 10 34.61 -24.57 35.09
N ILE A 11 35.25 -25.35 34.21
CA ILE A 11 35.32 -25.04 32.78
C ILE A 11 33.92 -25.07 32.13
N ALA A 12 33.09 -26.04 32.50
CA ALA A 12 31.69 -26.08 32.04
C ALA A 12 30.87 -24.88 32.54
N ALA A 13 31.05 -24.46 33.80
CA ALA A 13 30.37 -23.30 34.35
C ALA A 13 30.82 -21.97 33.73
N ILE A 14 32.11 -21.83 33.41
CA ILE A 14 32.64 -20.63 32.75
C ILE A 14 32.24 -20.63 31.26
N GLY A 15 32.27 -21.79 30.59
CA GLY A 15 31.84 -21.92 29.20
C GLY A 15 30.36 -21.58 29.01
N THR A 16 29.50 -21.98 29.95
CA THR A 16 28.07 -21.62 29.92
C THR A 16 27.83 -20.14 30.24
N GLY A 17 28.59 -19.56 31.18
CA GLY A 17 28.50 -18.12 31.48
C GLY A 17 28.99 -17.22 30.34
N VAL A 18 30.10 -17.58 29.69
CA VAL A 18 30.63 -16.88 28.52
C VAL A 18 29.73 -17.09 27.31
N ALA A 19 29.13 -18.27 27.14
CA ALA A 19 28.15 -18.50 26.06
C ALA A 19 26.88 -17.67 26.25
N MET A 20 26.36 -17.55 27.48
CA MET A 20 25.19 -16.71 27.77
C MET A 20 25.50 -15.22 27.62
N LEU A 21 26.64 -14.73 28.13
CA LEU A 21 27.05 -13.34 27.93
C LEU A 21 27.36 -13.03 26.46
N GLY A 22 28.02 -13.96 25.76
CA GLY A 22 28.29 -13.88 24.33
C GLY A 22 27.00 -13.81 23.53
N ALA A 23 26.02 -14.68 23.79
CA ALA A 23 24.72 -14.68 23.14
C ALA A 23 23.92 -13.39 23.40
N THR A 24 24.01 -12.84 24.61
CA THR A 24 23.31 -11.60 24.98
C THR A 24 23.95 -10.38 24.31
N MET A 25 25.28 -10.33 24.24
CA MET A 25 25.99 -9.26 23.53
C MET A 25 25.82 -9.36 22.02
N THR A 26 25.84 -10.56 21.43
CA THR A 26 25.55 -10.71 19.99
C THR A 26 24.09 -10.42 19.66
N GLY A 27 23.16 -10.68 20.57
CA GLY A 27 21.74 -10.35 20.39
C GLY A 27 21.44 -8.85 20.50
N ALA A 28 22.12 -8.14 21.41
CA ALA A 28 21.95 -6.69 21.59
C ALA A 28 22.77 -5.84 20.59
N LEU A 29 23.92 -6.36 20.11
CA LEU A 29 24.76 -5.68 19.12
C LEU A 29 24.37 -5.98 17.66
N ALA A 30 23.51 -6.98 17.42
CA ALA A 30 22.93 -7.23 16.10
C ALA A 30 21.72 -6.34 15.79
N GLN A 31 21.40 -5.40 16.68
CA GLN A 31 20.39 -4.40 16.39
C GLN A 31 21.06 -3.36 15.47
N PRO A 32 20.65 -3.27 14.20
CA PRO A 32 21.06 -2.13 13.39
C PRO A 32 20.53 -0.87 14.09
N ASP A 33 21.19 0.27 13.87
CA ASP A 33 20.73 1.55 14.41
C ASP A 33 19.21 1.70 14.22
N MET A 34 18.51 2.43 15.11
CA MET A 34 17.08 2.74 14.90
C MET A 34 16.81 3.40 13.53
N ALA A 35 17.86 3.91 12.87
CA ALA A 35 17.84 4.39 11.50
C ALA A 35 17.42 3.33 10.47
N ASP A 36 17.71 2.05 10.70
CA ASP A 36 17.43 0.97 9.75
C ASP A 36 16.10 0.26 10.03
N TYR A 37 15.39 0.63 11.10
CA TYR A 37 14.03 0.15 11.34
C TYR A 37 13.12 0.58 10.17
N PRO A 38 12.35 -0.32 9.53
CA PRO A 38 11.88 -1.63 10.03
C PRO A 38 12.67 -2.88 9.57
N SER A 39 13.85 -2.75 8.96
CA SER A 39 14.75 -3.90 8.73
C SER A 39 15.24 -4.45 10.07
N PRO A 40 15.40 -5.78 10.25
CA PRO A 40 15.23 -6.89 9.29
C PRO A 40 13.82 -7.51 9.28
N PHE A 41 12.85 -6.89 9.97
CA PHE A 41 11.52 -7.45 10.16
C PHE A 41 10.68 -7.36 8.88
N ILE A 42 10.86 -6.27 8.13
CA ILE A 42 10.26 -6.07 6.82
C ILE A 42 11.37 -6.11 5.75
N VAL A 43 11.24 -7.02 4.79
CA VAL A 43 12.12 -7.14 3.63
C VAL A 43 11.26 -7.06 2.38
N ASP A 44 11.59 -6.16 1.46
CA ASP A 44 10.84 -5.92 0.22
C ASP A 44 9.34 -5.66 0.44
N GLY A 45 8.98 -4.96 1.53
CA GLY A 45 7.60 -4.65 1.88
C GLY A 45 6.78 -5.86 2.35
N LYS A 46 7.45 -6.97 2.69
CA LYS A 46 6.84 -8.18 3.27
C LYS A 46 7.43 -8.46 4.63
N ASP A 47 6.65 -9.07 5.49
CA ASP A 47 7.12 -9.64 6.73
C ASP A 47 8.17 -10.73 6.45
N SER A 48 9.23 -10.76 7.27
CA SER A 48 10.29 -11.77 7.20
C SER A 48 9.78 -13.20 7.53
N GLY A 49 8.49 -13.36 7.83
CA GLY A 49 7.82 -14.64 8.09
C GLY A 49 8.12 -15.26 9.46
N ASN A 50 9.10 -14.73 10.20
CA ASN A 50 9.49 -15.22 11.52
C ASN A 50 9.64 -14.08 12.53
N ILE A 51 8.57 -13.30 12.70
CA ILE A 51 8.52 -12.19 13.66
C ILE A 51 7.80 -12.67 14.91
N ALA A 52 8.50 -12.70 16.05
CA ALA A 52 7.92 -12.97 17.35
C ALA A 52 8.11 -11.76 18.26
N ILE A 53 7.01 -11.13 18.67
CA ILE A 53 7.03 -10.06 19.67
C ILE A 53 6.89 -10.73 21.04
N VAL A 54 7.97 -10.72 21.81
CA VAL A 54 8.04 -11.38 23.12
C VAL A 54 7.82 -10.35 24.21
N VAL A 55 6.79 -10.57 25.04
CA VAL A 55 6.51 -9.76 26.23
C VAL A 55 6.77 -10.61 27.47
N GLY A 56 7.53 -10.07 28.42
CA GLY A 56 7.87 -10.77 29.65
C GLY A 56 6.66 -10.98 30.57
N ALA A 57 6.70 -12.04 31.39
CA ALA A 57 5.61 -12.34 32.34
C ALA A 57 5.43 -11.26 33.42
N GLU A 58 6.49 -10.52 33.75
CA GLU A 58 6.48 -9.38 34.69
C GLU A 58 6.45 -8.02 33.98
N ALA A 59 6.14 -8.00 32.69
CA ALA A 59 6.08 -6.75 31.92
C ALA A 59 4.93 -5.86 32.42
N ARG A 60 5.14 -4.54 32.37
CA ARG A 60 4.09 -3.59 32.74
C ARG A 60 3.00 -3.62 31.68
N SER A 61 1.78 -3.25 32.05
CA SER A 61 0.67 -3.14 31.08
C SER A 61 1.01 -2.23 29.90
N ALA A 62 1.83 -1.19 30.12
CA ALA A 62 2.32 -0.33 29.05
C ALA A 62 3.15 -1.09 27.99
N ASP A 63 3.94 -2.09 28.39
CA ASP A 63 4.80 -2.86 27.49
C ASP A 63 3.96 -3.78 26.60
N THR A 64 2.85 -4.32 27.12
CA THR A 64 1.90 -5.11 26.31
C THR A 64 1.18 -4.26 25.25
N ILE A 65 0.89 -2.99 25.57
CA ILE A 65 0.27 -2.05 24.62
C ILE A 65 1.29 -1.59 23.59
N GLY A 66 2.52 -1.30 24.00
CA GLY A 66 3.62 -0.95 23.10
C GLY A 66 3.95 -2.09 22.13
N ALA A 67 3.92 -3.34 22.60
CA ALA A 67 4.07 -4.52 21.75
C ALA A 67 2.98 -4.60 20.65
N LEU A 68 1.73 -4.25 20.98
CA LEU A 68 0.65 -4.20 20.01
C LEU A 68 0.83 -3.06 19.01
N ASP A 69 1.33 -1.90 19.45
CA ASP A 69 1.59 -0.76 18.58
C ASP A 69 2.68 -1.07 17.54
N ILE A 70 3.78 -1.67 17.99
CA ILE A 70 4.85 -2.16 17.12
C ILE A 70 4.31 -3.20 16.13
N ALA A 71 3.47 -4.13 16.58
CA ALA A 71 2.86 -5.13 15.69
C ALA A 71 2.04 -4.50 14.56
N LYS A 72 1.22 -3.50 14.90
CA LYS A 72 0.40 -2.77 13.92
C LYS A 72 1.24 -1.95 12.96
N GLN A 73 2.29 -1.30 13.46
CA GLN A 73 3.19 -0.52 12.62
C GLN A 73 3.94 -1.43 11.63
N LEU A 74 4.48 -2.56 12.07
CA LEU A 74 5.11 -3.54 11.20
C LEU A 74 4.14 -4.09 10.14
N GLN A 75 2.88 -4.34 10.52
CA GLN A 75 1.84 -4.74 9.58
C GLN A 75 1.56 -3.65 8.52
N PHE A 76 1.53 -2.38 8.94
CA PHE A 76 1.34 -1.25 8.03
C PHE A 76 2.52 -1.05 7.06
N ASP A 77 3.74 -1.27 7.55
CA ASP A 77 4.97 -1.16 6.77
C ASP A 77 5.19 -2.38 5.85
N SER A 78 4.57 -3.52 6.16
CA SER A 78 4.52 -4.73 5.32
C SER A 78 3.56 -4.58 4.13
N LYS A 79 3.76 -3.54 3.33
CA LYS A 79 3.09 -3.36 2.05
C LYS A 79 4.10 -3.38 0.91
N VAL A 80 3.82 -4.18 -0.10
CA VAL A 80 4.51 -4.09 -1.38
C VAL A 80 3.64 -3.26 -2.29
N CYS A 81 4.21 -2.23 -2.92
CA CYS A 81 3.58 -1.66 -4.10
C CYS A 81 3.50 -2.80 -5.13
N ALA A 82 2.30 -3.32 -5.38
CA ALA A 82 2.08 -4.10 -6.59
C ALA A 82 2.33 -3.13 -7.74
N ALA A 83 3.52 -3.22 -8.34
CA ALA A 83 3.74 -2.64 -9.65
C ALA A 83 2.79 -3.41 -10.58
N ASP A 84 1.64 -2.81 -10.85
CA ASP A 84 0.78 -3.24 -11.92
C ASP A 84 1.65 -3.24 -13.17
N ALA A 85 1.86 -4.42 -13.75
CA ALA A 85 2.75 -4.58 -14.88
C ALA A 85 2.25 -3.67 -16.00
N ALA A 86 2.97 -2.56 -16.25
CA ALA A 86 2.68 -1.62 -17.33
C ALA A 86 1.25 -1.01 -17.34
N SER A 87 0.71 -0.63 -16.18
CA SER A 87 -0.47 0.24 -16.13
C SER A 87 -0.04 1.64 -15.66
N SER A 88 0.30 2.51 -16.62
CA SER A 88 -0.06 3.92 -16.44
C SER A 88 -1.55 3.93 -16.16
N GLY A 89 -1.96 4.16 -14.91
CA GLY A 89 -3.33 3.92 -14.43
C GLY A 89 -4.38 4.44 -15.41
N SER A 90 -4.84 3.56 -16.30
CA SER A 90 -5.89 3.89 -17.24
C SER A 90 -7.17 3.46 -16.56
N VAL A 91 -7.98 4.44 -16.20
CA VAL A 91 -9.35 4.21 -15.78
C VAL A 91 -10.07 3.64 -16.99
N THR A 92 -10.25 2.33 -17.02
CA THR A 92 -11.09 1.70 -18.03
C THR A 92 -12.54 1.89 -17.61
N VAL A 93 -13.15 2.97 -18.10
CA VAL A 93 -14.60 3.15 -18.00
C VAL A 93 -15.23 2.19 -19.00
N SER A 94 -16.06 1.28 -18.49
CA SER A 94 -16.90 0.44 -19.35
C SER A 94 -18.19 1.17 -19.65
N GLY A 95 -18.50 1.35 -20.94
CA GLY A 95 -19.65 2.10 -21.42
C GLY A 95 -19.25 3.23 -22.37
N ASP A 96 -20.18 4.17 -22.57
CA ASP A 96 -19.98 5.34 -23.42
C ASP A 96 -18.96 6.27 -22.79
N ALA A 97 -17.89 6.56 -23.54
CA ALA A 97 -16.84 7.46 -23.11
C ALA A 97 -16.58 8.50 -24.19
N VAL A 98 -16.36 9.73 -23.74
CA VAL A 98 -16.00 10.88 -24.55
C VAL A 98 -14.80 11.53 -23.89
N GLU A 99 -13.83 11.90 -24.72
CA GLU A 99 -12.69 12.68 -24.27
C GLU A 99 -13.12 14.14 -24.03
N ILE A 100 -12.79 14.67 -22.87
CA ILE A 100 -12.94 16.10 -22.54
C ILE A 100 -11.67 16.80 -23.00
N SER A 101 -11.60 17.03 -24.31
CA SER A 101 -10.57 17.82 -24.99
C SER A 101 -11.13 18.37 -26.30
N HIS A 102 -10.51 19.44 -26.79
CA HIS A 102 -10.70 19.96 -28.13
C HIS A 102 -9.44 19.70 -28.97
N SER A 103 -9.56 19.73 -30.30
CA SER A 103 -8.42 19.47 -31.20
C SER A 103 -7.24 20.44 -31.04
N SER A 104 -7.47 21.57 -30.37
CA SER A 104 -6.51 22.64 -30.11
C SER A 104 -6.25 22.90 -28.63
N ASP A 105 -6.98 22.24 -27.73
CA ASP A 105 -7.01 22.59 -26.31
C ASP A 105 -7.24 21.33 -25.45
N LEU A 106 -6.31 21.04 -24.54
CA LEU A 106 -6.38 19.88 -23.66
C LEU A 106 -6.78 20.32 -22.25
N LEU A 107 -7.41 19.41 -21.50
CA LEU A 107 -7.77 19.69 -20.11
C LEU A 107 -6.53 19.82 -19.21
N GLU A 108 -6.21 21.03 -18.77
CA GLU A 108 -5.09 21.38 -17.90
C GLU A 108 -5.47 21.45 -16.39
N LEU A 109 -4.46 21.61 -15.53
CA LEU A 109 -4.69 21.78 -14.10
C LEU A 109 -5.26 23.18 -13.81
N ARG A 110 -6.38 23.20 -13.07
CA ARG A 110 -7.07 24.42 -12.55
C ARG A 110 -7.91 25.20 -13.58
N GLU A 111 -8.24 24.60 -14.70
CA GLU A 111 -9.27 25.09 -15.61
C GLU A 111 -10.58 24.32 -15.45
N THR A 112 -11.66 24.89 -15.98
CA THR A 112 -12.99 24.28 -15.90
C THR A 112 -13.23 23.42 -17.13
N ILE A 113 -13.92 22.29 -16.96
CA ILE A 113 -14.34 21.44 -18.09
C ILE A 113 -15.07 22.24 -19.18
N GLY A 114 -15.92 23.20 -18.79
CA GLY A 114 -16.65 24.07 -19.71
C GLY A 114 -15.78 25.05 -20.50
N ASP A 115 -14.53 25.30 -20.08
CA ASP A 115 -13.58 26.13 -20.83
C ASP A 115 -13.05 25.37 -22.06
N VAL A 116 -12.84 24.06 -21.92
CA VAL A 116 -12.35 23.17 -22.98
C VAL A 116 -13.49 22.65 -23.86
N ARG A 117 -14.61 22.25 -23.23
CA ARG A 117 -15.76 21.69 -23.92
C ARG A 117 -17.05 21.90 -23.12
N GLU A 118 -17.92 22.76 -23.64
CA GLU A 118 -19.14 23.16 -22.94
C GLU A 118 -20.34 22.25 -23.22
N THR A 119 -20.41 21.59 -24.38
CA THR A 119 -21.60 20.79 -24.73
C THR A 119 -21.21 19.49 -25.39
N LEU A 120 -21.86 18.41 -24.97
CA LEU A 120 -21.76 17.08 -25.55
C LEU A 120 -23.06 16.71 -26.22
N THR A 121 -22.97 16.24 -27.45
CA THR A 121 -24.09 15.82 -28.31
C THR A 121 -24.01 14.31 -28.61
N ASP A 122 -25.07 13.78 -29.20
CA ASP A 122 -25.17 12.38 -29.64
C ASP A 122 -24.08 11.97 -30.64
N VAL A 123 -23.57 12.93 -31.42
CA VAL A 123 -22.47 12.68 -32.37
C VAL A 123 -21.18 12.33 -31.64
N GLU A 124 -20.98 12.91 -30.46
CA GLU A 124 -19.74 12.81 -29.71
C GLU A 124 -19.81 11.62 -28.75
N VAL A 125 -20.98 11.38 -28.15
CA VAL A 125 -21.25 10.22 -27.27
C VAL A 125 -21.67 9.01 -28.12
N ALA A 126 -20.68 8.38 -28.76
CA ALA A 126 -20.87 7.37 -29.80
C ALA A 126 -21.56 6.05 -29.37
N GLY A 127 -21.83 5.82 -28.08
CA GLY A 127 -22.47 4.60 -27.59
C GLY A 127 -23.99 4.70 -27.38
N GLY A 128 -24.60 5.83 -27.75
CA GLY A 128 -26.05 6.00 -27.74
C GLY A 128 -26.63 6.48 -26.40
N GLY A 129 -25.79 6.93 -25.47
CA GLY A 129 -26.19 7.57 -24.23
C GLY A 129 -26.95 8.89 -24.41
N LEU A 130 -26.81 9.54 -25.58
CA LEU A 130 -27.58 10.70 -25.99
C LEU A 130 -28.34 10.40 -27.29
N ALA A 131 -29.60 10.79 -27.35
CA ALA A 131 -30.45 10.58 -28.52
C ALA A 131 -30.67 11.88 -29.30
N SER A 132 -30.54 11.79 -30.62
CA SER A 132 -31.10 12.74 -31.56
C SER A 132 -32.04 12.02 -32.52
N GLY A 133 -32.92 12.76 -33.17
CA GLY A 133 -33.75 12.19 -34.22
C GLY A 133 -34.95 13.04 -34.55
N LYS A 134 -35.89 12.42 -35.26
CA LYS A 134 -37.10 13.06 -35.74
C LYS A 134 -38.31 12.28 -35.27
N ILE A 135 -39.15 12.93 -34.47
CA ILE A 135 -40.45 12.39 -34.09
C ILE A 135 -41.44 12.85 -35.16
N THR A 136 -42.15 11.90 -35.76
CA THR A 136 -43.22 12.19 -36.72
C THR A 136 -44.55 11.78 -36.12
N THR A 137 -45.51 12.69 -36.16
CA THR A 137 -46.89 12.50 -35.75
C THR A 137 -47.81 12.84 -36.91
N ASP A 138 -49.10 12.58 -36.76
CA ASP A 138 -50.11 12.94 -37.76
C ASP A 138 -50.23 14.46 -37.98
N GLU A 139 -49.75 15.26 -37.01
CA GLU A 139 -49.74 16.73 -37.04
C GLU A 139 -48.44 17.32 -37.63
N GLY A 140 -47.48 16.46 -38.01
CA GLY A 140 -46.20 16.86 -38.57
C GLY A 140 -45.01 16.25 -37.85
N SER A 141 -43.81 16.67 -38.25
CA SER A 141 -42.56 16.15 -37.71
C SER A 141 -41.74 17.22 -36.99
N THR A 142 -41.07 16.82 -35.91
CA THR A 142 -40.16 17.66 -35.13
C THR A 142 -38.84 16.94 -34.90
N GLU A 143 -37.74 17.64 -35.12
CA GLU A 143 -36.39 17.16 -34.81
C GLU A 143 -36.05 17.50 -33.36
N PHE A 144 -35.37 16.58 -32.68
CA PHE A 144 -34.90 16.76 -31.32
C PHE A 144 -33.42 16.34 -31.21
N ASN A 145 -32.68 17.04 -30.36
CA ASN A 145 -31.28 16.73 -30.05
C ASN A 145 -31.10 16.80 -28.53
N GLN A 146 -30.61 15.74 -27.92
CA GLN A 146 -30.21 15.74 -26.51
C GLN A 146 -28.75 16.19 -26.37
N TYR A 147 -28.46 16.90 -25.28
CA TYR A 147 -27.12 17.36 -24.98
C TYR A 147 -26.86 17.40 -23.47
N LEU A 148 -25.58 17.31 -23.09
CA LEU A 148 -25.07 17.55 -21.74
C LEU A 148 -24.27 18.85 -21.73
N ARG A 149 -24.47 19.70 -20.71
CA ARG A 149 -23.79 20.98 -20.49
C ARG A 149 -23.58 21.21 -19.00
#